data_AF-A0A961TWF8-F1
#
_entry.id   AF-A0A961TWF8-F1
#
_cell.length_a   1.000
_cell.length_b   1.000
_cell.length_c   1.000
_cell.angle_alpha   90.00
_cell.angle_beta   90.00
_cell.angle_gamma   90.00
#
_symmetry.space_group_name_H-M   'P 1'
#
loop_
_entity.id
_entity.type
_entity.pdbx_description
1 polymer ?
#
loop_
_entity_poly.entity_id
_entity_poly.type
_entity_poly.pdbx_seq_one_letter_code
_entity_poly.pdbx_strand_id
1 'polypeptide(L)' 'TPQPITNHTATLQLRPVTDGNRTYAEWTATFDAPADQAEATAKGMGENVFQGGFNALKSHFSGQS' A
#
# COMPACT_ATOMS: atom_id res chain seq x y z
N THR A 1 14.45 -1.51 -9.55
CA THR A 1 15.50 -2.39 -8.96
C THR A 1 15.01 -2.85 -7.59
N PRO A 2 15.37 -4.05 -7.10
CA PRO A 2 14.93 -4.48 -5.77
C PRO A 2 15.44 -3.51 -4.72
N GLN A 3 14.55 -3.02 -3.85
CA GLN A 3 14.96 -2.24 -2.68
C GLN A 3 15.69 -3.17 -1.70
N PRO A 4 16.76 -2.72 -1.04
CA PRO A 4 17.57 -3.55 -0.14
C PRO A 4 16.86 -3.72 1.22
N ILE A 5 15.72 -4.41 1.21
CA ILE A 5 14.94 -4.74 2.40
C ILE A 5 14.95 -6.25 2.66
N THR A 6 14.83 -6.63 3.92
CA THR A 6 14.68 -8.02 4.35
C THR A 6 13.51 -8.19 5.30
N ASN A 7 13.10 -9.44 5.56
CA ASN A 7 12.00 -9.78 6.47
C ASN A 7 10.69 -9.01 6.18
N HIS A 8 10.45 -8.69 4.90
CA HIS A 8 9.32 -7.88 4.50
C HIS A 8 8.01 -8.67 4.61
N THR A 9 7.08 -8.13 5.40
CA THR A 9 5.70 -8.61 5.52
C THR A 9 4.76 -7.45 5.26
N ALA A 10 3.74 -7.67 4.42
CA ALA A 10 2.74 -6.67 4.12
C ALA A 10 1.32 -7.21 4.29
N THR A 11 0.39 -6.36 4.68
CA THR A 11 -1.02 -6.71 4.87
C THR A 11 -1.90 -5.64 4.26
N LEU A 12 -2.80 -6.05 3.37
CA LEU A 12 -3.88 -5.23 2.84
C LEU A 12 -5.18 -5.61 3.55
N GLN A 13 -5.77 -4.68 4.29
CA GLN A 13 -7.07 -4.84 4.94
C GLN A 13 -8.12 -3.99 4.23
N LEU A 14 -9.26 -4.60 3.94
CA LEU A 14 -10.41 -3.95 3.31
C LEU A 14 -11.60 -4.01 4.27
N ARG A 15 -12.21 -2.86 4.55
CA ARG A 15 -13.36 -2.74 5.45
C ARG A 15 -14.50 -2.03 4.72
N PRO A 16 -15.74 -2.53 4.81
CA PRO A 16 -16.88 -1.80 4.27
C PRO A 16 -17.08 -0.48 5.03
N VAL A 17 -17.40 0.58 4.30
CA VAL A 17 -17.87 1.85 4.89
C VAL A 17 -19.39 1.79 4.95
N THR A 18 -19.97 1.94 6.14
CA THR A 18 -21.42 1.77 6.35
C THR A 18 -22.27 2.72 5.52
N ASP A 19 -21.79 3.94 5.30
CA ASP A 19 -22.47 4.94 4.47
C ASP A 19 -22.06 4.80 2.98
N GLY A 20 -22.88 4.07 2.23
CA GLY A 20 -22.77 3.90 0.77
C GLY A 20 -22.00 2.66 0.32
N ASN A 21 -21.80 2.53 -1.00
CA ASN A 21 -21.05 1.41 -1.60
C ASN A 21 -19.55 1.75 -1.68
N ARG A 22 -18.91 1.93 -0.51
CA ARG A 22 -17.50 2.33 -0.40
C ARG A 22 -16.72 1.36 0.47
N THR A 23 -15.42 1.25 0.18
CA THR A 23 -14.48 0.41 0.93
C THR A 23 -13.35 1.29 1.46
N TYR A 24 -13.03 1.15 2.74
CA TYR A 24 -11.79 1.65 3.33
C TYR A 24 -10.70 0.61 3.12
N ALA A 25 -9.60 1.01 2.49
CA ALA A 25 -8.45 0.16 2.25
C ALA A 25 -7.24 0.68 3.03
N GLU A 26 -6.60 -0.21 3.77
CA GLU A 26 -5.41 0.07 4.57
C GLU A 26 -4.32 -0.93 4.20
N TRP A 27 -3.15 -0.42 3.84
CA TRP A 27 -2.01 -1.26 3.51
C TRP A 27 -0.86 -0.92 4.44
N THR A 28 -0.45 -1.91 5.23
CA THR A 28 0.70 -1.81 6.13
C THR A 28 1.81 -2.74 5.66
N ALA A 29 3.05 -2.38 5.96
CA ALA A 29 4.19 -3.26 5.82
C ALA A 29 5.20 -3.07 6.95
N THR A 30 5.91 -4.14 7.26
CA THR A 30 7.05 -4.17 8.17
C THR A 30 8.22 -4.80 7.43
N PHE A 31 9.41 -4.21 7.57
CA PHE A 31 10.62 -4.68 6.91
C PHE A 31 11.85 -4.15 7.63
N ASP A 32 12.97 -4.82 7.45
CA ASP A 32 14.27 -4.30 7.86
C ASP A 32 14.91 -3.53 6.70
N ALA A 33 15.54 -2.40 7.02
CA ALA A 33 16.28 -1.58 6.06
C ALA A 33 17.53 -0.98 6.73
N PRO A 34 18.58 -0.63 5.95
CA PRO A 34 19.68 0.16 6.47
C PRO A 34 19.19 1.46 7.10
N ALA A 35 19.72 1.82 8.28
CA ALA A 35 19.21 2.94 9.08
C ALA A 35 19.25 4.28 8.33
N ASP A 36 20.27 4.48 7.50
CA ASP A 36 20.45 5.67 6.65
C ASP A 36 19.46 5.76 5.47
N GLN A 37 18.77 4.66 5.17
CA GLN A 37 17.84 4.55 4.04
C GLN A 37 16.40 4.22 4.48
N ALA A 38 16.17 3.93 5.76
CA ALA A 38 14.89 3.43 6.25
C ALA A 38 13.72 4.37 5.95
N GLU A 39 13.88 5.67 6.20
CA GLU A 39 12.83 6.66 5.95
C GLU A 39 12.55 6.85 4.46
N ALA A 40 13.60 6.98 3.65
CA ALA A 40 13.47 7.10 2.20
C ALA A 40 12.80 5.85 1.59
N THR A 41 13.13 4.67 2.10
CA THR A 41 12.55 3.39 1.67
C THR A 41 11.06 3.31 2.05
N ALA A 42 10.71 3.66 3.29
CA ALA A 42 9.33 3.68 3.76
C ALA A 42 8.47 4.66 2.94
N LYS A 43 8.98 5.87 2.71
CA LYS A 43 8.33 6.88 1.87
C LYS A 43 8.11 6.35 0.44
N GLY A 44 9.17 5.78 -0.15
CA GLY A 44 9.12 5.21 -1.50
C GLY A 44 8.09 4.09 -1.65
N MET A 45 7.96 3.21 -0.65
CA MET A 45 6.91 2.18 -0.64
C MET A 45 5.50 2.80 -0.61
N GLY A 46 5.26 3.76 0.27
CA GLY A 46 3.97 4.42 0.39
C GLY A 46 3.55 5.10 -0.92
N GLU A 47 4.44 5.92 -1.47
CA GLU A 47 4.15 6.75 -2.65
C GLU A 47 4.08 5.95 -3.95
N ASN A 48 4.94 4.96 -4.13
CA ASN A 48 5.09 4.30 -5.44
C ASN A 48 4.45 2.91 -5.49
N VAL A 49 4.41 2.18 -4.38
CA VAL A 49 3.86 0.82 -4.34
C VAL A 49 2.42 0.85 -3.85
N PHE A 50 2.18 1.36 -2.63
CA PHE A 50 0.84 1.28 -2.02
C PHE A 50 -0.14 2.19 -2.75
N GLN A 51 0.24 3.45 -2.99
CA GLN A 51 -0.61 4.37 -3.75
C GLN A 51 -0.84 3.89 -5.19
N GLY A 52 0.18 3.34 -5.84
CA GLY A 52 0.05 2.73 -7.18
C GLY A 52 -0.98 1.60 -7.19
N GLY A 53 -0.91 0.69 -6.22
CA GLY A 53 -1.89 -0.39 -6.06
C GLY A 53 -3.30 0.12 -5.77
N PHE A 54 -3.46 1.13 -4.90
CA PHE A 54 -4.77 1.74 -4.67
C PHE A 54 -5.34 2.43 -5.90
N ASN A 55 -4.51 3.08 -6.71
CA ASN A 55 -4.95 3.70 -7.96
C ASN A 55 -5.42 2.63 -8.96
N ALA A 56 -4.70 1.50 -9.06
CA ALA A 56 -5.09 0.38 -9.91
C ALA A 56 -6.43 -0.23 -9.46
N LEU A 57 -6.62 -0.46 -8.16
CA LEU A 57 -7.88 -0.94 -7.60
C LEU A 57 -9.03 0.02 -7.91
N LYS A 58 -8.82 1.34 -7.69
CA LYS A 58 -9.82 2.36 -8.06
C LYS A 58 -10.17 2.28 -9.53
N SER A 59 -9.18 2.23 -10.43
CA SER A 59 -9.42 2.15 -11.87
C SER A 59 -10.16 0.88 -12.28
N HIS A 60 -9.89 -0.25 -11.62
CA HIS A 60 -10.54 -1.52 -11.93
C HIS A 60 -12.02 -1.52 -11.52
N PHE A 61 -12.33 -0.97 -10.34
CA PHE A 61 -13.68 -0.99 -9.78
C PHE A 61 -14.52 0.25 -10.12
N SER A 62 -13.92 1.35 -10.61
CA SER A 62 -14.66 2.59 -10.93
C SER A 62 -15.62 2.47 -12.12
N GLY A 63 -15.52 1.40 -12.92
CA GLY A 63 -16.41 1.11 -14.05
C GLY A 63 -17.54 0.12 -13.74
N GLN A 64 -17.57 -0.44 -12.53
CA GLN A 64 -18.66 -1.31 -12.07
C GLN A 64 -19.66 -0.49 -11.26
N SER A 65 -20.55 0.19 -11.98
CA SER A 65 -21.77 0.82 -11.44
C SER A 65 -23.00 0.05 -11.87
#